data_AF-B2G025-F1
#
_entry.id   AF-B2G025-F1
#
_cell.length_a   1.000
_cell.length_b   1.000
_cell.length_c   1.000
_cell.angle_alpha   90.00
_cell.angle_beta   90.00
_cell.angle_gamma   90.00
#
_symmetry.space_group_name_H-M   'P 1'
#
loop_
_entity.id
_entity.type
_entity.pdbx_description
1 polymer ?
#
loop_
_entity_poly.entity_id
_entity_poly.type
_entity_poly.pdbx_seq_one_letter_code
_entity_poly.pdbx_strand_id
1 'polypeptide(L)'
;DGSHFMNPLIRDAFFERGDFNVITVDWGVGAINPNYIASRNLVGPVGNTVSLLIDQLIATAGANPDNIYIIGYSLGAHAAANAGKAQNGRINTIIALDPAGPLFAFGQADAVSPADGRYVETIMTNAGLNGINTPLGQANFYPNGGRTQPGCGTDLGGSCAHDRAPTFYAESVRAGTPFRAMRCADHGQILAGSCTS
;
A
#
# COMPACT_ATOMS: atom_id res chain seq x y z
N ASP A 1 4.20 0.56 11.77
CA ASP A 1 4.69 1.62 12.68
C ASP A 1 5.97 2.23 12.08
N GLY A 2 6.58 3.22 12.73
CA GLY A 2 7.81 3.85 12.25
C GLY A 2 9.04 2.92 12.27
N SER A 3 9.05 1.92 13.15
CA SER A 3 10.17 0.97 13.27
C SER A 3 10.14 -0.18 12.26
N HIS A 4 9.02 -0.35 11.54
CA HIS A 4 8.85 -1.43 10.57
C HIS A 4 9.97 -1.43 9.51
N PHE A 5 10.49 -2.61 9.17
CA PHE A 5 11.62 -2.78 8.24
C PHE A 5 11.36 -2.18 6.85
N MET A 6 10.09 -2.06 6.45
CA MET A 6 9.71 -1.45 5.17
C MET A 6 10.19 0.00 5.04
N ASN A 7 10.23 0.76 6.15
CA ASN A 7 10.51 2.19 6.10
C ASN A 7 11.95 2.45 5.63
N PRO A 8 13.00 1.91 6.30
CA PRO A 8 14.35 2.05 5.77
C PRO A 8 14.51 1.36 4.42
N LEU A 9 13.87 0.21 4.19
CA LEU A 9 13.99 -0.52 2.93
C LEU A 9 13.53 0.31 1.72
N ILE A 10 12.35 0.94 1.80
CA ILE A 10 11.79 1.76 0.72
C ILE A 10 12.52 3.10 0.63
N ARG A 11 12.84 3.74 1.77
CA ARG A 11 13.61 4.99 1.80
C ARG A 11 14.93 4.85 1.06
N ASP A 12 15.69 3.80 1.39
CA ASP A 12 17.02 3.59 0.82
C ASP A 12 16.92 3.29 -0.69
N ALA A 13 15.87 2.56 -1.12
CA ALA A 13 15.59 2.34 -2.53
C ALA A 13 15.36 3.66 -3.30
N PHE A 14 14.68 4.64 -2.72
CA PHE A 14 14.51 5.96 -3.34
C PHE A 14 15.82 6.76 -3.36
N PHE A 15 16.59 6.77 -2.27
CA PHE A 15 17.86 7.49 -2.21
C PHE A 15 18.92 6.95 -3.18
N GLU A 16 18.84 5.67 -3.56
CA GLU A 16 19.66 5.10 -4.62
C GLU A 16 19.27 5.60 -6.04
N ARG A 17 18.07 6.17 -6.20
CA ARG A 17 17.56 6.67 -7.49
C ARG A 17 17.68 8.17 -7.67
N GLY A 18 17.84 8.93 -6.60
CA GLY A 18 18.01 10.38 -6.65
C GLY A 18 17.64 11.07 -5.35
N ASP A 19 17.45 12.38 -5.45
CA ASP A 19 17.14 13.22 -4.30
C ASP A 19 15.62 13.24 -4.06
N PHE A 20 15.20 12.66 -2.93
CA PHE A 20 13.81 12.60 -2.51
C PHE A 20 13.64 13.12 -1.09
N ASN A 21 12.47 13.72 -0.81
CA ASN A 21 12.03 13.93 0.56
C ASN A 21 11.23 12.71 1.01
N VAL A 22 11.78 11.89 1.90
CA VAL A 22 11.09 10.70 2.43
C VAL A 22 10.65 10.97 3.86
N ILE A 23 9.34 10.96 4.09
CA ILE A 23 8.72 11.20 5.41
C ILE A 23 8.09 9.89 5.89
N THR A 24 8.60 9.35 6.99
CA THR A 24 8.00 8.19 7.65
C THR A 24 6.91 8.65 8.62
N VAL A 25 5.69 8.16 8.42
CA VAL A 25 4.55 8.43 9.32
C VAL A 25 4.51 7.33 10.38
N ASP A 26 5.01 7.63 11.58
CA ASP A 26 4.91 6.73 12.71
C ASP A 26 3.58 6.93 13.47
N TRP A 27 2.75 5.90 13.46
CA TRP A 27 1.51 5.80 14.23
C TRP A 27 1.48 4.51 15.05
N GLY A 28 2.65 4.01 15.45
CA GLY A 28 2.85 2.74 16.16
C GLY A 28 2.02 2.61 17.43
N VAL A 29 1.79 3.70 18.17
CA VAL A 29 0.93 3.72 19.36
C VAL A 29 -0.50 3.24 19.05
N GLY A 30 -1.01 3.56 17.86
CA GLY A 30 -2.31 3.09 17.39
C GLY A 30 -2.24 1.77 16.64
N ALA A 31 -1.18 1.56 15.85
CA ALA A 31 -1.04 0.41 14.96
C ALA A 31 -0.65 -0.89 15.68
N ILE A 32 0.17 -0.81 16.73
CA ILE A 32 0.63 -1.98 17.50
C ILE A 32 -0.31 -2.13 18.70
N ASN A 33 -1.48 -2.74 18.45
CA ASN A 33 -2.49 -2.96 19.47
C ASN A 33 -3.00 -4.41 19.41
N PRO A 34 -3.10 -5.13 20.55
CA PRO A 34 -3.72 -6.45 20.56
C PRO A 34 -5.21 -6.41 20.14
N ASN A 35 -5.88 -5.27 20.30
CA ASN A 35 -7.22 -5.05 19.78
C ASN A 35 -7.14 -4.49 18.35
N TYR A 36 -7.24 -5.38 17.36
CA TYR A 36 -7.24 -5.03 15.95
C TYR A 36 -8.32 -3.99 15.57
N ILE A 37 -9.51 -4.05 16.19
CA ILE A 37 -10.59 -3.09 15.92
C ILE A 37 -10.17 -1.67 16.31
N ALA A 38 -9.45 -1.52 17.42
CA ALA A 38 -8.93 -0.23 17.84
C ALA A 38 -7.94 0.34 16.81
N SER A 39 -6.98 -0.46 16.33
CA SER A 39 -6.04 -0.06 15.28
C SER A 39 -6.76 0.27 13.96
N ARG A 40 -7.71 -0.57 13.56
CA ARG A 40 -8.53 -0.37 12.36
C ARG A 40 -9.29 0.94 12.40
N ASN A 41 -9.84 1.33 13.55
CA ASN A 41 -10.59 2.59 13.67
C ASN A 41 -9.70 3.85 13.61
N LEU A 42 -8.37 3.70 13.73
CA LEU A 42 -7.43 4.81 13.65
C LEU A 42 -6.95 5.11 12.22
N VAL A 43 -7.26 4.26 11.22
CA VAL A 43 -6.77 4.49 9.83
C VAL A 43 -7.25 5.82 9.26
N GLY A 44 -8.52 6.18 9.47
CA GLY A 44 -9.10 7.45 9.02
C GLY A 44 -8.45 8.66 9.70
N PRO A 45 -8.42 8.72 11.05
CA PRO A 45 -7.72 9.77 11.79
C PRO A 45 -6.24 9.95 11.39
N VAL A 46 -5.50 8.85 11.16
CA VAL A 46 -4.12 8.91 10.70
C VAL A 46 -4.04 9.50 9.29
N GLY A 47 -4.88 9.04 8.35
CA GLY A 47 -4.95 9.61 7.01
C GLY A 47 -5.26 11.11 7.01
N ASN A 48 -6.22 11.55 7.82
CA ASN A 48 -6.54 12.97 7.98
C ASN A 48 -5.35 13.78 8.50
N THR A 49 -4.58 13.22 9.44
CA THR A 49 -3.37 13.88 9.96
C THR A 49 -2.30 14.03 8.88
N VAL A 50 -2.10 13.00 8.05
CA VAL A 50 -1.18 13.06 6.90
C VAL A 50 -1.66 14.10 5.87
N SER A 51 -2.97 14.19 5.63
CA SER A 51 -3.55 15.22 4.78
C SER A 51 -3.25 16.63 5.29
N LEU A 52 -3.39 16.89 6.59
CA LEU A 52 -3.05 18.19 7.18
C LEU A 52 -1.56 18.53 7.02
N LEU A 53 -0.68 17.53 7.14
CA LEU A 53 0.75 17.72 6.86
C LEU A 53 0.99 18.11 5.38
N ILE A 54 0.30 17.44 4.44
CA ILE A 54 0.40 17.77 3.02
C ILE A 54 -0.06 19.22 2.76
N ASP A 55 -1.19 19.64 3.34
CA ASP A 55 -1.67 21.01 3.21
C ASP A 55 -0.64 22.02 3.75
N GLN A 56 0.00 21.70 4.88
CA GLN A 56 1.05 22.54 5.45
C GLN A 56 2.30 22.62 4.55
N LEU A 57 2.72 21.51 3.94
CA LEU A 57 3.85 21.49 3.00
C LEU A 57 3.56 22.31 1.75
N ILE A 58 2.34 22.23 1.22
CA ILE A 58 1.91 23.03 0.07
C ILE A 58 1.87 24.52 0.44
N ALA A 59 1.26 24.86 1.58
CA ALA A 59 1.08 26.24 2.00
C ALA A 59 2.38 26.95 2.38
N THR A 60 3.32 26.25 3.01
CA THR A 60 4.54 26.88 3.56
C THR A 60 5.78 26.67 2.71
N ALA A 61 5.89 25.55 1.99
CA ALA A 61 7.05 25.22 1.18
C ALA A 61 6.75 25.18 -0.33
N GLY A 62 5.51 25.44 -0.75
CA GLY A 62 5.13 25.43 -2.16
C GLY A 62 5.21 24.04 -2.80
N ALA A 63 5.05 22.98 -2.00
CA ALA A 63 5.05 21.61 -2.51
C ALA A 63 3.97 21.44 -3.60
N ASN A 64 4.31 20.75 -4.69
CA ASN A 64 3.35 20.41 -5.74
C ASN A 64 2.70 19.05 -5.41
N PRO A 65 1.36 18.95 -5.30
CA PRO A 65 0.68 17.66 -5.07
C PRO A 65 0.98 16.62 -6.16
N ASP A 66 1.34 17.06 -7.37
CA ASP A 66 1.75 16.19 -8.47
C ASP A 66 3.10 15.50 -8.23
N ASN A 67 3.85 15.94 -7.22
CA ASN A 67 5.11 15.32 -6.80
C ASN A 67 4.98 14.56 -5.46
N ILE A 68 3.76 14.36 -4.96
CA ILE A 68 3.51 13.65 -3.70
C ILE A 68 3.04 12.22 -3.97
N TYR A 69 3.76 11.27 -3.38
CA TYR A 69 3.46 9.85 -3.40
C TYR A 69 3.22 9.38 -1.97
N ILE A 70 2.17 8.61 -1.74
CA ILE A 70 1.87 8.06 -0.41
C ILE A 70 1.89 6.54 -0.51
N ILE A 71 2.80 5.91 0.22
CA ILE A 71 2.98 4.46 0.23
C ILE A 71 2.50 3.94 1.58
N GLY A 72 1.59 2.98 1.58
CA GLY A 72 1.01 2.40 2.80
C GLY A 72 0.98 0.89 2.75
N TYR A 73 1.26 0.23 3.86
CA TYR A 73 1.27 -1.23 4.00
C TYR A 73 0.23 -1.70 5.01
N SER A 74 -0.45 -2.82 4.73
CA SER A 74 -1.42 -3.42 5.66
C SER A 74 -2.51 -2.41 6.03
N LEU A 75 -2.78 -2.16 7.33
CA LEU A 75 -3.66 -1.06 7.77
C LEU A 75 -3.21 0.32 7.30
N GLY A 76 -1.90 0.52 7.14
CA GLY A 76 -1.31 1.76 6.62
C GLY A 76 -1.68 2.03 5.16
N ALA A 77 -2.02 1.00 4.37
CA ALA A 77 -2.53 1.21 3.01
C ALA A 77 -3.86 1.97 3.04
N HIS A 78 -4.75 1.62 3.98
CA HIS A 78 -5.99 2.36 4.20
C HIS A 78 -5.72 3.76 4.77
N ALA A 79 -4.77 3.93 5.68
CA ALA A 79 -4.40 5.26 6.15
C ALA A 79 -3.88 6.17 5.02
N ALA A 80 -3.01 5.65 4.14
CA ALA A 80 -2.53 6.35 2.95
C ALA A 80 -3.68 6.76 2.01
N ALA A 81 -4.61 5.84 1.76
CA ALA A 81 -5.84 6.10 1.03
C ALA A 81 -6.70 7.20 1.65
N ASN A 82 -6.89 7.20 2.98
CA ASN A 82 -7.66 8.24 3.66
C ASN A 82 -7.00 9.61 3.59
N ALA A 83 -5.67 9.69 3.56
CA ALA A 83 -4.96 10.94 3.27
C ALA A 83 -5.30 11.45 1.86
N GLY A 84 -5.29 10.56 0.86
CA GLY A 84 -5.72 10.87 -0.50
C GLY A 84 -7.17 11.35 -0.61
N LYS A 85 -8.09 10.68 0.09
CA LYS A 85 -9.51 11.10 0.18
C LYS A 85 -9.67 12.49 0.75
N ALA A 86 -9.00 12.78 1.86
CA ALA A 86 -9.02 14.10 2.49
C ALA A 86 -8.39 15.19 1.61
N GLN A 87 -7.53 14.79 0.68
CA GLN A 87 -6.95 15.62 -0.38
C GLN A 87 -7.82 15.67 -1.65
N ASN A 88 -9.05 15.16 -1.63
CA ASN A 88 -9.97 15.06 -2.77
C ASN A 88 -9.37 14.34 -4.00
N GLY A 89 -8.54 13.31 -3.76
CA GLY A 89 -7.91 12.54 -4.83
C GLY A 89 -6.83 13.28 -5.63
N ARG A 90 -6.40 14.47 -5.18
CA ARG A 90 -5.48 15.32 -5.96
C ARG A 90 -4.01 14.88 -5.89
N ILE A 91 -3.67 14.00 -4.95
CA ILE A 91 -2.32 13.46 -4.78
C ILE A 91 -1.95 12.60 -5.99
N ASN A 92 -0.70 12.69 -6.44
CA ASN A 92 -0.26 12.01 -7.65
C ASN A 92 -0.53 10.51 -7.58
N THR A 93 0.06 9.83 -6.61
CA THR A 93 0.04 8.36 -6.56
C THR A 93 -0.11 7.84 -5.14
N ILE A 94 -0.96 6.81 -4.98
CA ILE A 94 -1.01 5.97 -3.80
C ILE A 94 -0.55 4.57 -4.16
N ILE A 95 0.42 4.05 -3.39
CA ILE A 95 0.88 2.67 -3.48
C ILE A 95 0.38 1.92 -2.25
N ALA A 96 -0.55 1.01 -2.47
CA ALA A 96 -1.21 0.24 -1.43
C ALA A 96 -0.63 -1.18 -1.36
N LEU A 97 0.31 -1.39 -0.45
CA LEU A 97 1.05 -2.64 -0.27
C LEU A 97 0.25 -3.59 0.63
N ASP A 98 -0.20 -4.70 0.06
CA ASP A 98 -1.05 -5.74 0.67
C ASP A 98 -2.08 -5.16 1.66
N PRO A 99 -3.08 -4.39 1.17
CA PRO A 99 -4.02 -3.69 2.04
C PRO A 99 -4.76 -4.68 2.94
N ALA A 100 -4.88 -4.37 4.23
CA ALA A 100 -5.46 -5.30 5.20
C ALA A 100 -6.90 -5.69 4.84
N GLY A 101 -7.18 -6.99 4.81
CA GLY A 101 -8.51 -7.53 4.50
C GLY A 101 -9.53 -7.41 5.64
N PRO A 102 -9.20 -7.82 6.88
CA PRO A 102 -10.16 -7.86 7.97
C PRO A 102 -10.78 -6.49 8.25
N LEU A 103 -12.12 -6.43 8.23
CA LEU A 103 -12.95 -5.22 8.41
C LEU A 103 -12.89 -4.17 7.27
N PHE A 104 -12.33 -4.52 6.11
CA PHE A 104 -12.34 -3.71 4.88
C PHE A 104 -12.94 -4.43 3.65
N ALA A 105 -13.29 -5.71 3.79
CA ALA A 105 -13.74 -6.56 2.68
C ALA A 105 -15.13 -6.21 2.09
N PHE A 106 -15.88 -5.30 2.69
CA PHE A 106 -17.28 -5.02 2.33
C PHE A 106 -17.50 -3.58 1.87
N GLY A 107 -16.49 -2.96 1.26
CA GLY A 107 -16.62 -1.62 0.66
C GLY A 107 -16.74 -0.51 1.70
N GLN A 108 -16.06 -0.64 2.83
CA GLN A 108 -16.01 0.40 3.85
C GLN A 108 -15.47 1.70 3.25
N ALA A 109 -16.05 2.84 3.64
CA ALA A 109 -15.72 4.16 3.08
C ALA A 109 -14.27 4.58 3.34
N ASP A 110 -13.61 3.99 4.34
CA ASP A 110 -12.21 4.20 4.68
C ASP A 110 -11.27 3.12 4.10
N ALA A 111 -11.78 2.19 3.26
CA ALA A 111 -10.95 1.27 2.49
C ALA A 111 -10.24 1.99 1.33
N VAL A 112 -9.19 1.38 0.76
CA VAL A 112 -8.53 1.94 -0.44
C VAL A 112 -9.52 1.94 -1.61
N SER A 113 -9.48 2.99 -2.43
CA SER A 113 -10.32 3.18 -3.61
C SER A 113 -9.50 3.78 -4.77
N PRO A 114 -9.86 3.52 -6.04
CA PRO A 114 -9.18 4.11 -7.19
C PRO A 114 -9.27 5.64 -7.25
N ALA A 115 -10.22 6.25 -6.52
CA ALA A 115 -10.43 7.69 -6.49
C ALA A 115 -9.53 8.42 -5.47
N ASP A 116 -8.75 7.70 -4.66
CA ASP A 116 -7.99 8.29 -3.56
C ASP A 116 -6.77 9.08 -4.03
N GLY A 117 -6.35 8.90 -5.29
CA GLY A 117 -5.28 9.65 -5.94
C GLY A 117 -5.48 9.67 -7.45
N ARG A 118 -4.65 10.40 -8.18
CA ARG A 118 -4.69 10.38 -9.66
C ARG A 118 -4.34 8.99 -10.21
N TYR A 119 -3.47 8.27 -9.50
CA TYR A 119 -3.18 6.86 -9.70
C TYR A 119 -3.15 6.14 -8.35
N VAL A 120 -3.81 4.99 -8.27
CA VAL A 120 -3.74 4.09 -7.12
C VAL A 120 -3.39 2.70 -7.65
N GLU A 121 -2.34 2.11 -7.10
CA GLU A 121 -2.00 0.72 -7.35
C GLU A 121 -1.98 -0.11 -6.08
N THR A 122 -2.30 -1.39 -6.21
CA THR A 122 -2.17 -2.34 -5.12
C THR A 122 -1.16 -3.43 -5.49
N ILE A 123 -0.37 -3.86 -4.51
CA ILE A 123 0.52 -5.02 -4.62
C ILE A 123 0.05 -6.05 -3.60
N MET A 124 -0.62 -7.09 -4.08
CA MET A 124 -1.35 -8.06 -3.28
C MET A 124 -0.50 -9.32 -3.16
N THR A 125 -0.02 -9.64 -1.97
CA THR A 125 0.91 -10.75 -1.73
C THR A 125 0.36 -11.84 -0.83
N ASN A 126 -0.65 -11.51 -0.01
CA ASN A 126 -1.35 -12.42 0.88
C ASN A 126 -2.88 -12.22 0.84
N ALA A 127 -3.40 -12.00 -0.36
CA ALA A 127 -4.83 -11.80 -0.63
C ALA A 127 -5.70 -12.97 -0.13
N GLY A 128 -6.72 -12.62 0.65
CA GLY A 128 -7.66 -13.58 1.23
C GLY A 128 -7.27 -14.16 2.58
N LEU A 129 -6.10 -13.77 3.13
CA LEU A 129 -5.70 -14.07 4.51
C LEU A 129 -5.49 -12.78 5.30
N ASN A 130 -4.30 -12.16 5.20
CA ASN A 130 -4.06 -10.85 5.82
C ASN A 130 -4.42 -9.71 4.86
N GLY A 131 -4.14 -9.88 3.57
CA GLY A 131 -4.50 -8.95 2.51
C GLY A 131 -5.97 -9.10 2.09
N ILE A 132 -6.57 -8.02 1.63
CA ILE A 132 -7.90 -8.04 1.01
C ILE A 132 -7.85 -8.88 -0.28
N ASN A 133 -8.98 -9.47 -0.68
CA ASN A 133 -9.06 -10.30 -1.90
C ASN A 133 -9.75 -9.58 -3.07
N THR A 134 -10.23 -8.36 -2.84
CA THR A 134 -10.93 -7.54 -3.82
C THR A 134 -9.95 -6.53 -4.44
N PRO A 135 -9.97 -6.30 -5.77
CA PRO A 135 -9.19 -5.25 -6.39
C PRO A 135 -9.64 -3.87 -5.88
N LEU A 136 -8.70 -3.00 -5.48
CA LEU A 136 -8.98 -1.70 -4.87
C LEU A 136 -8.38 -0.50 -5.62
N GLY A 137 -7.41 -0.71 -6.51
CA GLY A 137 -6.75 0.37 -7.27
C GLY A 137 -7.14 0.39 -8.74
N GLN A 138 -6.66 1.39 -9.48
CA GLN A 138 -6.67 1.40 -10.95
C GLN A 138 -5.86 0.22 -11.51
N ALA A 139 -4.73 -0.10 -10.88
CA ALA A 139 -3.92 -1.27 -11.17
C ALA A 139 -3.81 -2.16 -9.92
N ASN A 140 -3.93 -3.47 -10.09
CA ASN A 140 -3.87 -4.42 -8.98
C ASN A 140 -2.93 -5.56 -9.39
N PHE A 141 -1.78 -5.64 -8.74
CA PHE A 141 -0.73 -6.61 -9.04
C PHE A 141 -0.80 -7.77 -8.05
N TYR A 142 -0.68 -8.99 -8.56
CA TYR A 142 -0.73 -10.22 -7.77
C TYR A 142 0.53 -11.06 -8.02
N PRO A 143 1.71 -10.65 -7.51
CA PRO A 143 2.93 -11.44 -7.66
C PRO A 143 2.72 -12.88 -7.19
N ASN A 144 3.14 -13.84 -8.02
CA ASN A 144 3.01 -15.27 -7.74
C ASN A 144 1.56 -15.72 -7.44
N GLY A 145 0.57 -15.07 -8.05
CA GLY A 145 -0.85 -15.33 -7.79
C GLY A 145 -1.43 -14.58 -6.58
N GLY A 146 -0.59 -13.86 -5.84
CA GLY A 146 -0.96 -12.90 -4.81
C GLY A 146 -1.52 -13.49 -3.51
N ARG A 147 -1.42 -14.80 -3.29
CA ARG A 147 -1.88 -15.46 -2.06
C ARG A 147 -0.73 -15.98 -1.20
N THR A 148 0.18 -16.70 -1.83
CA THR A 148 1.37 -17.28 -1.21
C THR A 148 2.58 -16.83 -2.00
N GLN A 149 3.74 -16.77 -1.33
CA GLN A 149 4.95 -16.25 -1.93
C GLN A 149 6.08 -17.28 -1.86
N PRO A 150 6.85 -17.45 -2.96
CA PRO A 150 8.05 -18.27 -2.95
C PRO A 150 8.99 -17.89 -1.80
N GLY A 151 9.57 -18.90 -1.16
CA GLY A 151 10.48 -18.71 -0.03
C GLY A 151 9.81 -18.49 1.34
N CYS A 152 8.47 -18.46 1.43
CA CYS A 152 7.77 -18.37 2.71
C CYS A 152 7.51 -19.71 3.42
N GLY A 153 7.74 -20.84 2.76
CA GLY A 153 7.55 -22.17 3.36
C GLY A 153 6.14 -22.37 3.91
N THR A 154 6.05 -22.90 5.14
CA THR A 154 4.78 -23.07 5.86
C THR A 154 4.37 -21.75 6.55
N ASP A 155 3.55 -20.96 5.88
CA ASP A 155 3.13 -19.61 6.32
C ASP A 155 1.66 -19.58 6.77
N LEU A 156 1.31 -20.33 7.82
CA LEU A 156 -0.07 -20.46 8.29
C LEU A 156 -0.69 -19.13 8.74
N GLY A 157 0.12 -18.23 9.29
CA GLY A 157 -0.30 -16.88 9.70
C GLY A 157 -0.22 -15.84 8.59
N GLY A 158 0.31 -16.20 7.41
CA GLY A 158 0.43 -15.30 6.27
C GLY A 158 1.43 -14.15 6.42
N SER A 159 2.15 -14.05 7.55
CA SER A 159 3.01 -12.90 7.84
C SER A 159 4.15 -12.79 6.83
N CYS A 160 4.76 -13.91 6.43
CA CYS A 160 5.83 -13.87 5.45
C CYS A 160 5.32 -13.39 4.09
N ALA A 161 4.22 -13.96 3.60
CA ALA A 161 3.62 -13.55 2.34
C ALA A 161 3.17 -12.08 2.40
N HIS A 162 2.61 -11.62 3.53
CA HIS A 162 2.17 -10.24 3.74
C HIS A 162 3.35 -9.24 3.66
N ASP A 163 4.47 -9.59 4.28
CA ASP A 163 5.71 -8.79 4.28
C ASP A 163 6.44 -8.76 2.92
N ARG A 164 6.01 -9.54 1.91
CA ARG A 164 6.60 -9.50 0.58
C ARG A 164 6.20 -8.27 -0.23
N ALA A 165 5.02 -7.69 -0.02
CA ALA A 165 4.61 -6.50 -0.76
C ALA A 165 5.60 -5.32 -0.65
N PRO A 166 6.02 -4.87 0.55
CA PRO A 166 7.04 -3.83 0.66
C PRO A 166 8.39 -4.24 0.10
N THR A 167 8.72 -5.53 0.15
CA THR A 167 9.97 -6.05 -0.43
C THR A 167 9.97 -5.94 -1.96
N PHE A 168 8.90 -6.40 -2.63
CA PHE A 168 8.76 -6.28 -4.08
C PHE A 168 8.74 -4.82 -4.53
N TYR A 169 8.06 -3.94 -3.78
CA TYR A 169 8.02 -2.53 -4.13
C TYR A 169 9.40 -1.86 -4.02
N ALA A 170 10.14 -2.09 -2.92
CA ALA A 170 11.48 -1.55 -2.79
C ALA A 170 12.43 -2.11 -3.87
N GLU A 171 12.32 -3.40 -4.19
CA GLU A 171 13.10 -4.02 -5.26
C GLU A 171 12.73 -3.44 -6.63
N SER A 172 11.45 -3.19 -6.92
CA SER A 172 11.02 -2.59 -8.20
C SER A 172 11.54 -1.15 -8.35
N VAL A 173 11.60 -0.39 -7.26
CA VAL A 173 12.23 0.92 -7.25
C VAL A 173 13.72 0.80 -7.54
N ARG A 174 14.45 -0.17 -6.97
CA ARG A 174 15.91 -0.37 -7.20
C ARG A 174 16.29 -1.01 -8.53
N ALA A 175 15.46 -1.91 -9.04
CA ALA A 175 15.86 -2.83 -10.09
C ALA A 175 16.12 -2.12 -11.42
N GLY A 176 17.22 -2.46 -12.07
CA GLY A 176 17.42 -2.14 -13.50
C GLY A 176 16.53 -2.99 -14.41
N THR A 177 15.99 -4.09 -13.90
CA THR A 177 15.13 -5.02 -14.62
C THR A 177 13.66 -4.79 -14.22
N PRO A 178 12.75 -4.57 -15.18
CA PRO A 178 11.35 -4.30 -14.87
C PRO A 178 10.60 -5.54 -14.38
N PHE A 179 9.75 -5.36 -13.37
CA PHE A 179 8.74 -6.33 -12.94
C PHE A 179 7.57 -6.30 -13.93
N ARG A 180 7.70 -7.05 -15.03
CA ARG A 180 6.65 -7.12 -16.05
C ARG A 180 5.45 -7.92 -15.54
N ALA A 181 4.27 -7.32 -15.62
CA ALA A 181 3.01 -7.98 -15.31
C ALA A 181 2.23 -8.30 -16.59
N MET A 182 1.48 -9.40 -16.58
CA MET A 182 0.51 -9.75 -17.61
C MET A 182 -0.87 -9.30 -17.16
N ARG A 183 -1.65 -8.70 -18.05
CA ARG A 183 -3.02 -8.31 -17.73
C ARG A 183 -3.91 -9.57 -17.75
N CYS A 184 -4.83 -9.63 -16.81
CA CYS A 184 -5.84 -10.68 -16.72
C CYS A 184 -7.20 -10.02 -16.48
N ALA A 185 -8.28 -10.71 -16.83
CA ALA A 185 -9.63 -10.16 -16.64
C ALA A 185 -9.99 -10.03 -15.15
N ASP A 186 -9.55 -10.99 -14.34
CA ASP A 186 -9.81 -11.06 -12.90
C ASP A 186 -8.75 -11.92 -12.18
N HIS A 187 -8.84 -11.97 -10.85
CA HIS A 187 -7.94 -12.78 -10.01
C HIS A 187 -8.11 -14.29 -10.24
N GLY A 188 -9.29 -14.73 -10.68
CA GLY A 188 -9.54 -16.14 -11.02
C GLY A 188 -8.67 -16.61 -12.19
N GLN A 189 -8.53 -15.80 -13.25
CA GLN A 189 -7.63 -16.09 -14.36
C GLN A 189 -6.15 -16.13 -13.93
N ILE A 190 -5.75 -15.25 -13.02
CA ILE A 190 -4.39 -15.25 -12.46
C ILE A 190 -4.12 -16.59 -11.78
N LEU A 191 -5.04 -17.05 -10.92
CA LEU A 191 -4.90 -18.32 -10.19
C LEU A 191 -4.96 -19.55 -11.11
N ALA A 192 -5.71 -19.48 -12.20
CA ALA A 192 -5.82 -20.55 -13.18
C ALA A 192 -4.67 -20.57 -14.21
N GLY A 193 -3.81 -19.54 -14.23
CA GLY A 193 -2.75 -19.40 -15.25
C GLY A 193 -3.30 -19.23 -16.67
N SER A 194 -4.49 -18.62 -16.80
CA SER A 194 -5.25 -18.55 -18.06
C SER A 194 -5.41 -17.12 -18.60
N CYS A 195 -4.51 -16.21 -18.23
CA CYS A 195 -4.49 -14.85 -18.75
C CYS A 195 -4.28 -14.87 -20.27
N THR A 196 -5.09 -14.12 -21.01
CA THR A 196 -5.14 -14.17 -22.49
C THR A 196 -4.82 -12.83 -23.15
N SER A 197 -4.45 -11.81 -22.38
CA SER A 197 -4.14 -10.46 -22.89
C SER A 197 -2.68 -10.08 -22.71
#